data_AF-A0A2K5M135-F1
#
_entry.id   AF-A0A2K5M135-F1
#
_cell.length_a   1.000
_cell.length_b   1.000
_cell.length_c   1.000
_cell.angle_alpha   90.00
_cell.angle_beta   90.00
_cell.angle_gamma   90.00
#
_symmetry.space_group_name_H-M   'P 1'
#
loop_
_entity.id
_entity.type
_entity.pdbx_description
1 polymer ?
#
loop_
_entity_poly.entity_id
_entity_poly.type
_entity_poly.pdbx_seq_one_letter_code
_entity_poly.pdbx_strand_id
1 'polypeptide(L)' 'MSVLLEENDQLIRCIVEYQNKGRGNECVQYQHVLHRNLIYLATIADASPTSTSKAME' A
#
# COMPACT_ATOMS: atom_id res chain seq x y z
N MET A 1 -4.45 -10.35 -0.78
CA MET A 1 -4.11 -9.41 0.31
C MET A 1 -2.65 -9.57 0.73
N SER A 2 -2.22 -10.79 1.10
CA SER A 2 -0.88 -11.05 1.67
C SER A 2 0.28 -10.74 0.71
N VAL A 3 0.19 -11.14 -0.56
CA VAL A 3 1.24 -10.87 -1.57
C VAL A 3 1.44 -9.37 -1.81
N LEU A 4 0.33 -8.61 -1.89
CA LEU A 4 0.39 -7.16 -2.10
C LEU A 4 1.02 -6.42 -0.92
N LEU A 5 0.82 -6.93 0.31
CA LEU A 5 1.46 -6.39 1.52
C LEU A 5 2.97 -6.65 1.50
N GLU A 6 3.39 -7.83 1.05
CA GLU A 6 4.81 -8.19 0.91
C GLU A 6 5.50 -7.37 -0.20
N GLU A 7 4.81 -7.12 -1.31
CA GLU A 7 5.28 -6.21 -2.36
C GLU A 7 5.40 -4.77 -1.87
N ASN A 8 4.43 -4.28 -1.08
CA ASN A 8 4.49 -2.94 -0.50
C ASN A 8 5.66 -2.80 0.49
N ASP A 9 5.92 -3.80 1.31
CA ASP A 9 7.05 -3.81 2.24
C ASP A 9 8.40 -3.74 1.52
N GLN A 10 8.56 -4.53 0.45
CA GLN A 10 9.75 -4.46 -0.41
C GLN A 10 9.88 -3.10 -1.10
N LEU A 11 8.77 -2.53 -1.60
CA LEU A 11 8.76 -1.21 -2.24
C LEU A 11 9.23 -0.12 -1.26
N ILE A 12 8.73 -0.14 -0.02
CA ILE A 12 9.09 0.84 1.02
C ILE A 12 10.58 0.75 1.33
N ARG A 13 11.12 -0.47 1.54
CA ARG A 13 12.55 -0.67 1.77
C ARG A 13 13.39 -0.14 0.61
N CYS A 14 12.95 -0.40 -0.61
CA CYS A 14 13.60 0.07 -1.83
C CYS A 14 13.61 1.61 -1.90
N ILE A 15 12.46 2.26 -1.65
CA ILE A 15 12.33 3.74 -1.62
C ILE A 15 13.28 4.36 -0.60
N VAL A 16 13.34 3.82 0.62
CA VAL A 16 14.22 4.33 1.69
C VAL A 16 15.69 4.23 1.27
N GLU A 17 16.08 3.12 0.63
CA GLU A 17 17.45 2.96 0.11
C GLU A 17 17.77 3.97 -1.00
N TYR A 18 16.84 4.21 -1.92
CA TYR A 18 16.99 5.21 -2.98
C TYR A 18 17.09 6.63 -2.43
N GLN A 19 16.32 6.96 -1.38
CA GLN A 19 16.39 8.26 -0.70
C GLN A 19 17.76 8.47 -0.06
N ASN A 20 18.28 7.47 0.64
CA ASN A 20 19.62 7.52 1.25
C ASN A 20 20.75 7.67 0.21
N LYS A 21 20.54 7.18 -1.02
CA LYS A 21 21.49 7.32 -2.14
C LYS A 21 21.33 8.63 -2.92
N GLY A 22 20.39 9.50 -2.56
CA GLY A 22 20.12 10.76 -3.27
C GLY A 22 19.40 10.58 -4.62
N ARG A 23 18.80 9.42 -4.88
CA ARG A 23 18.09 9.10 -6.15
C ARG A 23 16.62 9.52 -6.08
N GLY A 24 16.40 10.84 -6.01
CA GLY A 24 15.07 11.43 -5.79
C GLY A 24 14.06 11.12 -6.89
N ASN A 25 14.47 11.06 -8.15
CA ASN A 25 13.56 10.80 -9.27
C ASN A 25 12.97 9.40 -9.23
N GLU A 26 13.80 8.39 -8.98
CA GLU A 26 13.37 7.00 -8.82
C GLU A 26 12.46 6.84 -7.59
N CYS A 27 12.75 7.54 -6.48
CA CYS A 27 11.88 7.54 -5.30
C CYS A 27 10.45 7.97 -5.63
N VAL A 28 10.28 9.05 -6.40
CA VAL A 28 8.95 9.57 -6.76
C VAL A 28 8.16 8.58 -7.61
N GLN A 29 8.83 7.83 -8.50
CA GLN A 29 8.16 6.79 -9.28
C GLN A 29 7.68 5.64 -8.39
N TYR A 30 8.55 5.13 -7.50
CA TYR A 30 8.17 4.07 -6.58
C TYR A 30 7.11 4.52 -5.56
N GLN A 31 7.12 5.78 -5.12
CA GLN A 31 6.10 6.35 -4.25
C GLN A 31 4.71 6.37 -4.90
N HIS A 32 4.61 6.68 -6.20
CA HIS A 32 3.33 6.61 -6.91
C HIS A 32 2.77 5.18 -6.98
N VAL A 33 3.64 4.20 -7.23
CA VAL A 33 3.26 2.78 -7.25
C VAL A 33 2.76 2.35 -5.86
N LEU A 34 3.50 2.68 -4.81
CA LEU A 34 3.11 2.39 -3.43
C LEU A 34 1.76 3.01 -3.08
N HIS A 35 1.54 4.28 -3.46
CA HIS A 35 0.27 4.97 -3.22
C HIS A 35 -0.90 4.26 -3.89
N ARG A 36 -0.75 3.85 -5.16
CA ARG A 36 -1.77 3.07 -5.87
C ARG A 36 -2.10 1.77 -5.15
N ASN A 37 -1.08 1.03 -4.70
CA ASN A 37 -1.28 -0.23 -4.01
C ASN A 37 -2.03 -0.05 -2.68
N LEU A 38 -1.72 1.01 -1.92
CA LEU A 38 -2.42 1.32 -0.68
C LEU A 38 -3.89 1.71 -0.91
N ILE A 39 -4.16 2.54 -1.91
CA ILE A 39 -5.54 2.90 -2.30
C ILE A 39 -6.31 1.67 -2.77
N TYR A 40 -5.68 0.79 -3.56
CA TYR A 40 -6.30 -0.46 -4.01
C TYR A 40 -6.64 -1.37 -2.83
N LEU A 41 -5.72 -1.55 -1.88
CA LEU A 41 -5.98 -2.32 -0.66
C LEU A 41 -7.11 -1.72 0.19
N ALA A 42 -7.14 -0.39 0.36
CA ALA A 42 -8.22 0.29 1.06
C ALA A 42 -9.57 0.11 0.35
N THR A 43 -9.59 0.25 -0.97
CA THR A 43 -10.81 0.07 -1.79
C THR A 43 -11.36 -1.35 -1.66
N ILE A 44 -10.49 -2.36 -1.68
CA ILE A 44 -10.93 -3.76 -1.51
C ILE A 44 -11.35 -4.04 -0.06
N ALA A 45 -10.67 -3.44 0.93
CA ALA A 45 -11.05 -3.58 2.33
C ALA A 45 -12.44 -2.97 2.59
N ASP A 46 -12.72 -1.79 2.03
CA ASP A 46 -14.01 -1.10 2.13
C ASP A 46 -15.10 -1.81 1.31
N ALA A 47 -14.76 -2.36 0.14
CA ALA A 47 -15.68 -3.15 -0.68
C ALA A 47 -15.86 -4.59 -0.15
N SER A 48 -15.03 -5.03 0.81
CA SER A 48 -15.27 -6.29 1.48
C SER A 48 -16.52 -6.13 2.35
N PRO A 49 -17.54 -6.98 2.18
CA PRO A 49 -18.67 -7.02 3.10
C PRO A 49 -18.15 -7.61 4.41
N THR A 50 -17.50 -6.78 5.23
CA THR A 50 -17.35 -7.07 6.64
C THR A 50 -18.77 -7.14 7.18
N SER A 51 -19.24 -8.37 7.35
CA SER A 51 -20.49 -8.72 8.00
C SER A 51 -20.82 -7.70 9.08
N THR A 52 -21.73 -6.79 8.75
CA THR A 52 -22.40 -5.93 9.71
C THR A 52 -23.11 -6.87 10.65
N SER A 53 -22.46 -7.13 11.79
CA SER A 53 -23.12 -7.69 12.95
C SER A 53 -24.27 -6.76 13.25
N LYS A 54 -25.46 -7.23 12.88
CA LYS A 54 -26.74 -6.66 13.27
C LYS A 54 -26.91 -6.88 14.77
N ALA A 55 -26.18 -6.10 15.58
CA ALA A 55 -26.57 -5.84 16.95
C ALA A 55 -27.57 -4.68 16.89
N MET A 56 -28.82 -5.06 16.63
CA MET A 56 -29.99 -4.21 16.71
C MET A 56 -30.15 -3.67 18.14
N GLU A 57 -30.16 -2.36 18.28
CA GLU A 57 -30.80 -1.64 19.39
C GLU A 57 -32.32 -1.58 19.15
#